data_AF-A0A5C8IH48-F1
#
_entry.id   AF-A0A5C8IH48-F1
#
_cell.length_a   1.000
_cell.length_b   1.000
_cell.length_c   1.000
_cell.angle_alpha   90.00
_cell.angle_beta   90.00
_cell.angle_gamma   90.00
#
_symmetry.space_group_name_H-M   'P 1'
#
loop_
_entity.id
_entity.type
_entity.pdbx_description
1 polymer ?
#
loop_
_entity_poly.entity_id
_entity_poly.type
_entity_poly.pdbx_seq_one_letter_code
_entity_poly.pdbx_strand_id
1 'polypeptide(L)'
;MQTRPSSPVRIGIVDAHPAVVVGLSVVVNLEPDMQVAASAASADELLAQEVDLDVVVWGSSGDSARAARQLHAFGVRGVAVLAYSPAVVDSRGSSDSKGVVGVVSKADALDAIVRAIREIAAGRPSDPVSMRQPVRHADLTDREAEILALYVSGHTASAVASKLFISRHTVVDHIRNIRAKYAALDRGARYKTDLYLLAVEDGIVPRDARSPQVSGGIADSVAS
;
A
#
# COMPACT_ATOMS: atom_id res chain seq x y z
N MET A 1 -28.16 5.38 31.25
CA MET A 1 -29.13 4.98 30.21
C MET A 1 -28.35 4.27 29.12
N GLN A 2 -28.28 2.93 29.14
CA GLN A 2 -27.59 2.16 28.10
C GLN A 2 -28.52 2.06 26.90
N THR A 3 -28.24 2.85 25.86
CA THR A 3 -28.83 2.67 24.54
C THR A 3 -28.47 1.26 24.05
N ARG A 4 -29.48 0.45 23.69
CA ARG A 4 -29.27 -0.84 23.02
C ARG A 4 -28.29 -0.61 21.86
N PRO A 5 -27.29 -1.47 21.62
CA PRO A 5 -26.52 -1.35 20.41
C PRO A 5 -27.48 -1.53 19.23
N SER A 6 -27.45 -0.59 18.30
CA SER A 6 -27.90 -0.81 16.93
C SER A 6 -27.27 -2.10 16.41
N SER A 7 -27.98 -2.90 15.62
CA SER A 7 -27.47 -4.16 15.06
C SER A 7 -26.04 -3.98 14.52
N PRO A 8 -25.15 -4.98 14.72
CA PRO A 8 -23.75 -4.87 14.32
C PRO A 8 -23.63 -4.59 12.82
N VAL A 9 -22.61 -3.81 12.45
CA VAL A 9 -22.34 -3.47 11.05
C VAL A 9 -22.02 -4.74 10.27
N ARG A 10 -22.77 -5.00 9.20
CA ARG A 10 -22.63 -6.19 8.36
C ARG A 10 -21.56 -5.97 7.31
N ILE A 11 -20.49 -6.73 7.42
CA ILE A 11 -19.31 -6.62 6.58
C ILE A 11 -19.29 -7.75 5.55
N GLY A 12 -19.10 -7.39 4.28
CA GLY A 12 -18.77 -8.32 3.21
C GLY A 12 -17.27 -8.33 2.93
N ILE A 13 -16.67 -9.48 2.62
CA ILE A 13 -15.26 -9.58 2.25
C ILE A 13 -15.13 -10.11 0.83
N VAL A 14 -14.38 -9.41 -0.03
CA VAL A 14 -14.04 -9.89 -1.38
C VAL A 14 -12.53 -10.07 -1.52
N ASP A 15 -12.04 -11.31 -1.52
CA ASP A 15 -10.65 -11.63 -1.86
C ASP A 15 -10.57 -13.06 -2.41
N ALA A 16 -9.79 -13.25 -3.48
CA ALA A 16 -9.54 -14.56 -4.06
C ALA A 16 -8.59 -15.43 -3.21
N HIS A 17 -7.92 -14.86 -2.20
CA HIS A 17 -6.99 -15.56 -1.31
C HIS A 17 -7.70 -15.95 0.01
N PRO A 18 -7.95 -17.25 0.26
CA PRO A 18 -8.67 -17.69 1.46
C PRO A 18 -8.00 -17.27 2.77
N ALA A 19 -6.67 -17.18 2.80
CA ALA A 19 -5.92 -16.75 3.99
C ALA A 19 -6.25 -15.31 4.41
N VAL A 20 -6.46 -14.41 3.43
CA VAL A 20 -6.83 -13.01 3.70
C VAL A 20 -8.26 -12.96 4.25
N VAL A 21 -9.18 -13.72 3.65
CA VAL A 21 -10.57 -13.81 4.11
C VAL A 21 -10.63 -14.30 5.55
N VAL A 22 -9.90 -15.37 5.89
CA VAL A 22 -9.84 -15.90 7.26
C VAL A 22 -9.28 -14.85 8.24
N GLY A 23 -8.15 -14.21 7.92
CA GLY A 23 -7.53 -13.22 8.80
C GLY A 23 -8.42 -12.01 9.06
N LEU A 24 -9.02 -11.44 8.02
CA LEU A 24 -9.97 -10.33 8.14
C LEU A 24 -11.22 -10.75 8.91
N SER A 25 -11.71 -11.97 8.70
CA SER A 25 -12.90 -12.45 9.41
C SER A 25 -12.67 -12.57 10.91
N VAL A 26 -11.51 -13.05 11.33
CA VAL A 26 -11.14 -13.09 12.75
C VAL A 26 -11.11 -11.69 13.33
N VAL A 27 -10.40 -10.76 12.70
CA VAL A 27 -10.23 -9.39 13.20
C VAL A 27 -11.56 -8.64 13.30
N VAL A 28 -12.40 -8.74 12.27
CA VAL A 28 -13.71 -8.06 12.25
C VAL A 28 -14.65 -8.66 13.30
N ASN A 29 -14.70 -9.99 13.44
CA ASN A 29 -15.61 -10.64 14.40
C ASN A 29 -15.13 -10.53 15.86
N LEU A 30 -13.90 -10.08 16.12
CA LEU A 30 -13.45 -9.72 17.46
C LEU A 30 -14.07 -8.40 17.94
N GLU A 31 -14.55 -7.56 17.02
CA GLU A 31 -15.15 -6.26 17.33
C GLU A 31 -16.65 -6.42 17.62
N PRO A 32 -17.16 -6.01 18.80
CA PRO A 32 -18.55 -6.27 19.21
C PRO A 32 -19.60 -5.47 18.42
N ASP A 33 -19.18 -4.43 17.70
CA ASP A 33 -20.03 -3.56 16.87
C ASP A 33 -20.06 -4.00 15.40
N MET A 34 -19.37 -5.07 15.02
CA MET A 34 -19.24 -5.53 13.64
C MET A 34 -19.42 -7.04 13.51
N GLN A 35 -19.76 -7.48 12.31
CA GLN A 35 -19.78 -8.90 11.97
C GLN A 35 -19.50 -9.11 10.48
N VAL A 36 -18.79 -10.19 10.15
CA VAL A 36 -18.72 -10.66 8.77
C VAL A 36 -20.01 -11.41 8.42
N ALA A 37 -20.78 -10.84 7.50
CA ALA A 37 -22.05 -11.40 7.05
C ALA A 37 -21.91 -12.25 5.78
N ALA A 38 -20.91 -11.97 4.94
CA ALA A 38 -20.66 -12.72 3.70
C ALA A 38 -19.19 -12.59 3.25
N SER A 39 -18.71 -13.57 2.50
CA SER A 39 -17.43 -13.48 1.79
C SER A 39 -17.49 -14.16 0.43
N ALA A 40 -16.66 -13.70 -0.50
CA ALA A 40 -16.59 -14.21 -1.86
C ALA A 40 -15.23 -13.95 -2.52
N ALA A 41 -14.96 -14.59 -3.65
CA ALA A 41 -13.75 -14.30 -4.44
C ALA A 41 -13.94 -13.09 -5.38
N SER A 42 -15.18 -12.70 -5.65
CA SER A 42 -15.54 -11.57 -6.54
C SER A 42 -16.76 -10.79 -6.06
N ALA A 43 -16.95 -9.56 -6.59
CA ALA A 43 -18.16 -8.76 -6.35
C ALA A 43 -19.43 -9.50 -6.82
N ASP A 44 -19.37 -10.13 -8.00
CA ASP A 44 -20.53 -10.82 -8.58
C ASP A 44 -20.98 -11.98 -7.68
N GLU A 45 -20.04 -12.79 -7.19
CA GLU A 45 -20.31 -13.86 -6.23
C GLU A 45 -20.85 -13.34 -4.90
N LEU A 46 -20.34 -12.20 -4.41
CA LEU A 46 -20.82 -11.61 -3.16
C LEU A 46 -22.27 -11.12 -3.30
N LEU A 47 -22.58 -10.45 -4.41
CA LEU A 47 -23.90 -9.90 -4.70
C LEU A 47 -24.93 -10.99 -4.97
N ALA A 48 -24.53 -12.10 -5.56
CA ALA A 48 -25.39 -13.27 -5.78
C ALA A 48 -25.84 -13.95 -4.49
N GLN A 49 -25.22 -13.66 -3.34
CA GLN A 49 -25.63 -14.19 -2.04
C GLN A 49 -26.86 -13.46 -1.46
N GLU A 50 -27.27 -12.33 -2.03
CA GLU A 50 -28.43 -11.54 -1.60
C GLU A 50 -28.42 -11.21 -0.08
N VAL A 51 -27.22 -11.09 0.48
CA VAL A 51 -27.01 -10.66 1.86
C VAL A 51 -26.93 -9.15 1.89
N ASP A 52 -27.72 -8.53 2.76
CA ASP A 52 -27.59 -7.11 3.02
C ASP A 52 -26.24 -6.78 3.70
N LEU A 53 -25.50 -5.85 3.10
CA LEU A 53 -24.17 -5.45 3.58
C LEU A 53 -24.10 -3.94 3.78
N ASP A 54 -23.46 -3.53 4.87
CA ASP A 54 -23.24 -2.13 5.19
C ASP A 54 -21.92 -1.63 4.62
N VAL A 55 -20.86 -2.45 4.73
CA VAL A 55 -19.52 -2.15 4.20
C VAL A 55 -18.95 -3.39 3.53
N VAL A 56 -18.24 -3.21 2.41
CA VAL A 56 -17.48 -4.28 1.77
C VAL A 56 -15.98 -4.01 1.86
N VAL A 57 -15.22 -4.97 2.36
CA VAL A 57 -13.75 -4.97 2.38
C VAL A 57 -13.23 -5.73 1.17
N TRP A 58 -12.52 -5.03 0.29
CA TRP A 58 -12.01 -5.56 -0.97
C TRP A 58 -10.51 -5.81 -0.89
N GLY A 59 -10.09 -7.06 -0.93
CA GLY A 59 -8.69 -7.48 -0.84
C GLY A 59 -7.98 -7.72 -2.18
N SER A 60 -8.68 -7.78 -3.30
CA SER A 60 -8.10 -8.21 -4.58
C SER A 60 -7.52 -7.07 -5.45
N SER A 61 -6.50 -7.39 -6.26
CA SER A 61 -6.01 -6.59 -7.38
C SER A 61 -7.02 -6.64 -8.54
N GLY A 62 -8.10 -5.89 -8.43
CA GLY A 62 -9.08 -5.68 -9.48
C GLY A 62 -9.37 -4.19 -9.68
N ASP A 63 -10.26 -3.86 -10.63
CA ASP A 63 -10.74 -2.48 -10.81
C ASP A 63 -11.64 -2.10 -9.62
N SER A 64 -11.02 -1.53 -8.59
CA SER A 64 -11.68 -1.08 -7.37
C SER A 64 -12.75 -0.02 -7.64
N ALA A 65 -12.58 0.80 -8.69
CA ALA A 65 -13.57 1.80 -9.07
C ALA A 65 -14.82 1.16 -9.69
N ARG A 66 -14.65 0.13 -10.53
CA ARG A 66 -15.79 -0.67 -11.04
C ARG A 66 -16.50 -1.41 -9.91
N ALA A 67 -15.75 -2.04 -9.01
CA ALA A 67 -16.33 -2.75 -7.87
C ALA A 67 -17.12 -1.80 -6.95
N ALA A 68 -16.58 -0.61 -6.64
CA ALA A 68 -17.27 0.39 -5.85
C ALA A 68 -18.58 0.87 -6.49
N ARG A 69 -18.57 1.15 -7.80
CA ARG A 69 -19.80 1.52 -8.55
C ARG A 69 -20.85 0.42 -8.51
N GLN A 70 -20.43 -0.84 -8.69
CA GLN A 70 -21.33 -1.98 -8.69
C GLN A 70 -21.95 -2.20 -7.30
N LEU A 71 -21.14 -2.22 -6.24
CA LEU A 71 -21.64 -2.42 -4.87
C LEU A 71 -22.57 -1.27 -4.43
N HIS A 72 -22.27 -0.04 -4.83
CA HIS A 72 -23.15 1.09 -4.56
C HIS A 72 -24.51 0.96 -5.26
N ALA A 73 -24.55 0.45 -6.50
CA ALA A 73 -25.80 0.21 -7.21
C ALA A 73 -26.70 -0.83 -6.51
N PHE A 74 -26.12 -1.70 -5.67
CA PHE A 74 -26.82 -2.68 -4.85
C PHE A 74 -27.10 -2.19 -3.41
N GLY A 75 -26.90 -0.90 -3.13
CA GLY A 75 -27.25 -0.29 -1.84
C GLY A 75 -26.19 -0.43 -0.74
N VAL A 76 -24.99 -0.91 -1.06
CA VAL A 76 -23.87 -0.95 -0.10
C VAL A 76 -23.45 0.48 0.23
N ARG A 77 -23.45 0.81 1.53
CA ARG A 77 -23.23 2.18 2.03
C ARG A 77 -21.79 2.66 1.84
N GLY A 78 -20.82 1.74 1.85
CA GLY A 78 -19.43 2.07 1.51
C GLY A 78 -18.53 0.87 1.25
N VAL A 79 -17.37 1.16 0.65
CA VAL A 79 -16.38 0.15 0.23
C VAL A 79 -15.01 0.51 0.77
N ALA A 80 -14.43 -0.40 1.56
CA ALA A 80 -13.06 -0.33 2.04
C ALA A 80 -12.15 -1.14 1.11
N VAL A 81 -11.19 -0.52 0.44
CA VAL A 81 -10.26 -1.17 -0.48
C VAL A 81 -8.92 -1.40 0.23
N LEU A 82 -8.45 -2.64 0.27
CA LEU A 82 -7.14 -3.01 0.80
C LEU A 82 -6.10 -2.98 -0.34
N ALA A 83 -5.23 -1.97 -0.36
CA ALA A 83 -4.20 -1.78 -1.38
C ALA A 83 -2.80 -2.10 -0.86
N TYR A 84 -1.91 -2.71 -1.67
CA TYR A 84 -0.50 -2.90 -1.26
C TYR A 84 0.30 -1.58 -1.19
N SER A 85 -0.16 -0.56 -1.93
CA SER A 85 0.38 0.79 -1.93
C SER A 85 -0.76 1.76 -2.24
N PRO A 86 -1.02 2.77 -1.40
CA PRO A 86 -2.12 3.71 -1.63
C PRO A 86 -1.94 4.60 -2.86
N ALA A 87 -0.76 4.62 -3.49
CA ALA A 87 -0.52 5.31 -4.76
C ALA A 87 -1.33 4.74 -5.95
N VAL A 88 -2.04 3.61 -5.75
CA VAL A 88 -2.80 2.91 -6.80
C VAL A 88 -4.26 3.32 -6.86
N VAL A 89 -4.79 4.00 -5.83
CA VAL A 89 -6.18 4.49 -5.88
C VAL A 89 -6.13 5.97 -6.20
N ASP A 90 -6.38 6.28 -7.47
CA ASP A 90 -6.55 7.65 -7.93
C ASP A 90 -7.82 8.24 -7.28
N SER A 91 -7.67 8.78 -6.07
CA SER A 91 -8.73 9.47 -5.34
C SER A 91 -9.08 10.83 -5.97
N ARG A 92 -8.40 11.24 -7.05
CA ARG A 92 -8.61 12.51 -7.73
C ARG A 92 -9.71 12.47 -8.81
N GLY A 93 -10.27 11.29 -9.10
CA GLY A 93 -11.21 11.10 -10.21
C GLY A 93 -12.71 11.12 -9.88
N SER A 94 -13.14 11.02 -8.62
CA SER A 94 -14.58 10.91 -8.30
C SER A 94 -15.06 12.03 -7.38
N SER A 95 -15.31 13.19 -7.99
CA SER A 95 -16.08 14.27 -7.38
C SER A 95 -17.60 13.95 -7.31
N ASP A 96 -18.02 12.73 -7.65
CA ASP A 96 -19.38 12.24 -7.47
C ASP A 96 -19.50 11.47 -6.14
N SER A 97 -20.08 12.17 -5.18
CA SER A 97 -20.31 11.86 -3.77
C SER A 97 -21.36 10.76 -3.52
N LYS A 98 -21.35 9.68 -4.30
CA LYS A 98 -22.31 8.57 -4.18
C LYS A 98 -21.60 7.23 -4.11
N GLY A 99 -21.14 6.89 -2.91
CA GLY A 99 -20.39 5.69 -2.56
C GLY A 99 -19.15 6.04 -1.73
N VAL A 100 -19.23 5.85 -0.42
CA VAL A 100 -18.12 6.16 0.49
C VAL A 100 -17.00 5.14 0.26
N VAL A 101 -15.91 5.55 -0.41
CA VAL A 101 -14.74 4.71 -0.63
C VAL A 101 -13.66 5.08 0.39
N GLY A 102 -13.06 4.09 1.03
CA GLY A 102 -11.84 4.29 1.79
C GLY A 102 -10.74 3.29 1.44
N VAL A 103 -9.48 3.72 1.50
CA VAL A 103 -8.33 2.96 0.97
C VAL A 103 -7.34 2.63 2.07
N VAL A 104 -7.36 1.40 2.58
CA VAL A 104 -6.43 0.96 3.63
C VAL A 104 -5.25 0.23 2.99
N SER A 105 -4.04 0.45 3.48
CA SER A 105 -2.90 -0.31 2.99
C SER A 105 -2.90 -1.72 3.61
N LYS A 106 -2.59 -2.76 2.82
CA LYS A 106 -2.35 -4.12 3.32
C LYS A 106 -1.15 -4.22 4.25
N ALA A 107 -0.27 -3.22 4.23
CA ALA A 107 0.83 -3.07 5.18
C ALA A 107 0.44 -2.31 6.46
N ASP A 108 -0.78 -1.74 6.53
CA ASP A 108 -1.25 -1.10 7.75
C ASP A 108 -1.57 -2.17 8.81
N ALA A 109 -1.45 -1.78 10.08
CA ALA A 109 -1.87 -2.62 11.19
C ALA A 109 -3.37 -2.96 11.07
N LEU A 110 -3.75 -4.15 11.55
CA LEU A 110 -5.14 -4.65 11.51
C LEU A 110 -6.14 -3.65 12.15
N ASP A 111 -5.72 -2.92 13.18
CA ASP A 111 -6.51 -1.86 13.85
C ASP A 111 -6.88 -0.71 12.91
N ALA A 112 -6.03 -0.40 11.93
CA ALA A 112 -6.30 0.64 10.94
C ALA A 112 -7.42 0.22 9.98
N ILE A 113 -7.47 -1.07 9.62
CA ILE A 113 -8.54 -1.65 8.81
C ILE A 113 -9.87 -1.54 9.58
N VAL A 114 -9.89 -1.96 10.85
CA VAL A 114 -11.07 -1.87 11.72
C VAL A 114 -11.57 -0.44 11.85
N ARG A 115 -10.66 0.52 12.08
CA ARG A 115 -11.03 1.94 12.17
C ARG A 115 -11.62 2.46 10.86
N ALA A 116 -11.01 2.11 9.73
CA ALA A 116 -11.52 2.53 8.42
C ALA A 116 -12.92 1.98 8.15
N ILE A 117 -13.20 0.73 8.50
CA ILE A 117 -14.53 0.13 8.40
C ILE A 117 -15.54 0.93 9.23
N ARG A 118 -15.22 1.31 10.47
CA ARG A 118 -16.10 2.15 11.32
C ARG A 118 -16.42 3.50 10.70
N GLU A 119 -15.40 4.19 10.18
CA GLU A 119 -15.57 5.50 9.55
C GLU A 119 -16.48 5.41 8.32
N ILE A 120 -16.25 4.43 7.45
CA ILE A 120 -17.05 4.18 6.26
C ILE A 120 -18.49 3.81 6.64
N ALA A 121 -18.68 2.94 7.63
CA ALA A 121 -20.00 2.56 8.15
C ALA A 121 -20.78 3.75 8.72
N ALA A 122 -20.08 4.75 9.26
CA ALA A 122 -20.64 6.01 9.74
C ALA A 122 -20.88 7.04 8.63
N GLY A 123 -20.69 6.67 7.36
CA GLY A 123 -20.89 7.55 6.20
C GLY A 123 -19.77 8.57 6.00
N ARG A 124 -18.63 8.40 6.68
CA ARG A 124 -17.46 9.27 6.53
C ARG A 124 -16.44 8.61 5.61
N PRO A 125 -15.93 9.32 4.58
CA PRO A 125 -14.83 8.80 3.79
C PRO A 125 -13.63 8.56 4.70
N SER A 126 -13.13 7.34 4.69
CA SER A 126 -11.86 7.02 5.32
C SER A 126 -10.79 7.20 4.24
N ASP A 127 -10.03 8.27 4.30
CA ASP A 127 -8.79 8.37 3.53
C ASP A 127 -7.60 8.13 4.45
N PRO A 128 -7.09 6.89 4.54
CA PRO A 128 -5.83 6.60 5.22
C PRO A 128 -4.65 7.39 4.68
N VAL A 129 -4.71 7.95 3.46
CA VAL A 129 -3.64 8.84 2.95
C VAL A 129 -3.65 10.16 3.71
N SER A 130 -4.82 10.73 4.00
CA SER A 130 -4.98 11.93 4.85
C SER A 130 -4.79 11.66 6.35
N MET A 131 -4.87 10.39 6.79
CA MET A 131 -4.67 9.97 8.18
C MET A 131 -3.31 9.33 8.48
N ARG A 132 -2.41 9.25 7.50
CA ARG A 132 -0.99 9.05 7.76
C ARG A 132 -0.49 10.26 8.55
N GLN A 133 0.22 10.04 9.66
CA GLN A 133 1.19 11.05 10.08
C GLN A 133 1.99 11.41 8.84
N PRO A 134 2.24 12.71 8.54
CA PRO A 134 2.99 13.09 7.36
C PRO A 134 4.23 12.21 7.30
N VAL A 135 4.37 11.42 6.23
CA VAL A 135 5.54 10.55 6.05
C VAL A 135 6.71 11.50 6.12
N ARG A 136 7.46 11.44 7.23
CA ARG A 136 8.62 12.27 7.38
C ARG A 136 9.61 11.77 6.34
N HIS A 137 9.84 12.60 5.33
CA HIS A 137 10.88 12.33 4.35
C HIS A 137 12.22 12.44 5.05
N ALA A 138 13.17 11.59 4.66
CA ALA A 138 14.53 11.80 5.10
C ALA A 138 14.99 13.15 4.57
N ASP A 139 15.54 14.00 5.45
CA ASP A 139 16.12 15.28 5.07
C ASP A 139 17.47 15.05 4.37
N LEU A 140 17.39 14.51 3.16
CA LEU A 140 18.53 14.23 2.30
C LEU A 140 18.96 15.53 1.63
N THR A 141 20.26 15.79 1.65
CA THR A 141 20.84 16.82 0.79
C THR A 141 20.66 16.45 -0.68
N ASP A 142 20.68 17.44 -1.57
CA ASP A 142 20.61 17.20 -3.03
C ASP A 142 21.62 16.14 -3.49
N ARG A 143 22.82 16.19 -2.89
CA ARG A 143 23.89 15.24 -3.18
C ARG A 143 23.60 13.83 -2.70
N GLU A 144 23.00 13.68 -1.52
CA GLU A 144 22.57 12.37 -1.01
C GLU A 144 21.41 11.79 -1.83
N ALA A 145 20.46 12.62 -2.25
CA ALA A 145 19.36 12.22 -3.13
C ALA A 145 19.88 11.75 -4.50
N GLU A 146 20.83 12.48 -5.09
CA GLU A 146 21.49 12.11 -6.35
C GLU A 146 22.25 10.77 -6.24
N ILE A 147 23.02 10.60 -5.16
CA ILE A 147 23.73 9.34 -4.88
C ILE A 147 22.74 8.19 -4.68
N LEU A 148 21.68 8.41 -3.91
CA LEU A 148 20.65 7.41 -3.64
C LEU A 148 19.98 6.97 -4.94
N ALA A 149 19.54 7.92 -5.77
CA ALA A 149 18.90 7.65 -7.05
C ALA A 149 19.77 6.76 -7.93
N LEU A 150 21.02 7.16 -8.18
CA LEU A 150 21.94 6.37 -9.01
C LEU A 150 22.18 4.97 -8.44
N TYR A 151 22.38 4.89 -7.12
CA TYR A 151 22.61 3.62 -6.45
C TYR A 151 21.42 2.67 -6.60
N VAL A 152 20.20 3.10 -6.27
CA VAL A 152 19.00 2.24 -6.33
C VAL A 152 18.57 1.92 -7.76
N SER A 153 18.91 2.74 -8.75
CA SER A 153 18.72 2.45 -10.18
C SER A 153 19.69 1.39 -10.75
N GLY A 154 20.37 0.63 -9.89
CA GLY A 154 21.19 -0.52 -10.30
C GLY A 154 22.70 -0.26 -10.38
N HIS A 155 23.17 0.97 -10.19
CA HIS A 155 24.61 1.23 -10.22
C HIS A 155 25.32 0.67 -8.98
N THR A 156 26.57 0.26 -9.15
CA THR A 156 27.47 -0.08 -8.04
C THR A 156 28.05 1.20 -7.44
N ALA A 157 28.54 1.14 -6.19
CA ALA A 157 29.17 2.31 -5.56
C ALA A 157 30.36 2.86 -6.38
N SER A 158 31.09 2.01 -7.09
CA SER A 158 32.19 2.40 -7.98
C SER A 158 31.68 3.14 -9.23
N ALA A 159 30.55 2.69 -9.79
CA ALA A 159 29.93 3.34 -10.95
C ALA A 159 29.33 4.71 -10.58
N VAL A 160 28.69 4.81 -9.40
CA VAL A 160 28.22 6.09 -8.85
C VAL A 160 29.39 7.06 -8.63
N ALA A 161 30.47 6.57 -7.99
CA ALA A 161 31.68 7.35 -7.75
C ALA A 161 32.27 7.94 -9.04
N SER A 162 32.34 7.12 -10.09
CA SER A 162 32.84 7.53 -11.40
C SER A 162 31.95 8.60 -12.05
N LYS A 163 30.63 8.43 -12.00
CA LYS A 163 29.66 9.41 -12.56
C LYS A 163 29.69 10.75 -11.84
N LEU A 164 29.93 10.72 -10.54
CA LEU A 164 29.85 11.88 -9.66
C LEU A 164 31.21 12.50 -9.36
N PHE A 165 32.30 11.99 -9.96
CA PHE A 165 33.69 12.43 -9.76
C PHE A 165 34.13 12.47 -8.29
N ILE A 166 33.75 11.44 -7.52
CA ILE A 166 34.12 11.28 -6.10
C ILE A 166 34.71 9.88 -5.84
N SER A 167 35.26 9.65 -4.65
CA SER A 167 35.79 8.33 -4.31
C SER A 167 34.67 7.31 -4.01
N ARG A 168 34.93 6.02 -4.27
CA ARG A 168 34.03 4.92 -3.86
C ARG A 168 33.78 4.94 -2.34
N HIS A 169 34.80 5.27 -1.55
CA HIS A 169 34.68 5.37 -0.09
C HIS A 169 33.65 6.45 0.30
N THR A 170 33.74 7.62 -0.33
CA THR A 170 32.80 8.74 -0.14
C THR A 170 31.36 8.33 -0.47
N VAL A 171 31.14 7.58 -1.55
CA VAL A 171 29.80 7.05 -1.87
C VAL A 171 29.28 6.11 -0.79
N VAL A 172 30.11 5.21 -0.26
CA VAL A 172 29.73 4.28 0.82
C VAL A 172 29.39 5.05 2.10
N ASP A 173 30.15 6.09 2.43
CA ASP A 173 29.86 6.95 3.58
C ASP A 173 28.51 7.68 3.41
N HIS A 174 28.23 8.22 2.22
CA HIS A 174 26.93 8.82 1.93
C HIS A 174 25.80 7.81 2.06
N ILE A 175 25.93 6.59 1.53
CA ILE A 175 24.91 5.53 1.67
C ILE A 175 24.67 5.18 3.16
N ARG A 176 25.73 5.15 3.97
CA ARG A 176 25.61 4.94 5.42
C ARG A 176 24.84 6.09 6.09
N ASN A 177 25.15 7.33 5.74
CA ASN A 177 24.47 8.51 6.30
C ASN A 177 22.99 8.56 5.88
N ILE A 178 22.69 8.25 4.62
CA ILE A 178 21.32 8.11 4.11
C ILE A 178 20.53 7.08 4.92
N ARG A 179 21.10 5.90 5.16
CA ARG A 179 20.47 4.87 6.01
C ARG A 179 20.24 5.35 7.44
N ALA A 180 21.16 6.11 8.00
CA ALA A 180 21.01 6.68 9.36
C ALA A 180 19.88 7.71 9.41
N LYS A 181 19.75 8.57 8.39
CA LYS A 181 18.65 9.54 8.28
C LYS A 181 17.29 8.85 8.18
N TYR A 182 17.19 7.77 7.41
CA TYR A 182 15.98 6.96 7.34
C TYR A 182 15.70 6.21 8.65
N ALA A 183 16.71 5.64 9.29
CA ALA A 183 16.56 4.94 10.57
C ALA A 183 16.09 5.88 11.71
N ALA A 184 16.52 7.15 11.71
CA ALA A 184 16.06 8.17 12.66
C ALA A 184 14.56 8.48 12.55
N LEU A 185 13.93 8.07 11.44
CA LEU A 185 12.50 8.21 11.16
C LEU A 185 11.75 6.89 11.28
N ASP A 186 12.35 5.87 11.91
CA ASP A 186 11.84 4.50 12.02
C ASP A 186 11.62 3.81 10.65
N ARG A 187 12.30 4.30 9.60
CA ARG A 187 12.25 3.81 8.22
C ARG A 187 13.55 3.11 7.83
N GLY A 188 14.13 2.32 8.73
CA GLY A 188 15.46 1.73 8.56
C GLY A 188 15.60 0.84 7.32
N ALA A 189 16.70 1.00 6.58
CA ALA A 189 17.01 0.18 5.40
C ALA A 189 18.22 -0.70 5.63
N ARG A 190 18.04 -2.03 5.54
CA ARG A 190 19.11 -3.02 5.69
C ARG A 190 19.69 -3.42 4.34
N TYR A 191 18.85 -3.55 3.33
CA TYR A 191 19.21 -3.97 2.00
C TYR A 191 19.05 -2.84 0.98
N LYS A 192 19.64 -3.04 -0.21
CA LYS A 192 19.51 -2.10 -1.32
C LYS A 192 18.06 -1.98 -1.79
N THR A 193 17.28 -3.06 -1.72
CA THR A 193 15.85 -3.10 -2.05
C THR A 193 15.02 -2.23 -1.12
N ASP A 194 15.35 -2.21 0.18
CA ASP A 194 14.68 -1.34 1.16
C ASP A 194 14.91 0.14 0.79
N LEU A 195 16.15 0.51 0.44
CA LEU A 195 16.48 1.85 -0.04
C LEU A 195 15.75 2.22 -1.33
N TYR A 196 15.54 1.27 -2.24
CA TYR A 196 14.76 1.49 -3.46
C TYR A 196 13.30 1.84 -3.11
N LEU A 197 12.67 1.08 -2.22
CA LEU A 197 11.29 1.34 -1.80
C LEU A 197 11.16 2.72 -1.16
N LEU A 198 12.07 3.07 -0.24
CA LEU A 198 12.08 4.39 0.41
C LEU A 198 12.31 5.54 -0.59
N ALA A 199 13.17 5.33 -1.59
CA ALA A 199 13.41 6.32 -2.63
C ALA A 199 12.19 6.51 -3.55
N VAL A 200 11.40 5.47 -3.81
CA VAL A 200 10.12 5.59 -4.52
C VAL A 200 9.09 6.34 -3.67
N GLU A 201 9.01 6.02 -2.37
CA GLU A 201 8.09 6.68 -1.43
C GLU A 201 8.39 8.19 -1.28
N ASP A 202 9.67 8.56 -1.25
CA ASP A 202 10.11 9.95 -1.16
C ASP A 202 10.16 10.66 -2.53
N GLY A 203 9.73 9.99 -3.61
CA GLY A 203 9.67 10.57 -4.96
C GLY A 203 11.02 10.82 -5.63
N ILE A 204 12.10 10.24 -5.10
CA ILE A 204 13.48 10.37 -5.62
C ILE A 204 13.65 9.56 -6.91
N VAL A 205 12.95 8.43 -7.04
CA VAL A 205 12.94 7.61 -8.27
C VAL A 205 11.52 7.24 -8.70
N PRO A 206 11.20 7.21 -10.01
CA PRO A 206 9.91 6.73 -10.50
C PRO A 206 9.72 5.24 -10.24
N ARG A 207 8.48 4.83 -9.92
CA ARG A 207 8.12 3.43 -9.65
C ARG A 207 8.34 2.49 -10.85
N ASP A 208 8.46 3.05 -12.07
CA ASP A 208 8.59 2.32 -13.34
C ASP A 208 10.01 2.32 -13.93
N ALA A 209 11.04 2.61 -13.14
CA ALA A 209 12.42 2.42 -13.58
C ALA A 209 12.72 0.90 -13.68
N ARG A 210 12.26 0.26 -14.76
CA ARG A 210 12.66 -1.09 -15.15
C ARG A 210 14.18 -1.16 -15.07
N SER A 211 14.68 -2.15 -14.35
CA SER A 211 16.09 -2.51 -14.27
C SER A 211 16.70 -2.50 -15.68
N PRO A 212 17.76 -1.71 -15.95
CA PRO A 212 18.48 -1.85 -17.20
C PRO A 212 19.03 -3.28 -17.27
N GLN A 213 18.78 -3.90 -18.43
CA GLN A 213 19.08 -5.29 -18.72
C GLN A 213 20.52 -5.63 -18.33
N VAL A 214 20.68 -6.77 -17.66
CA VAL A 214 21.94 -7.49 -17.63
C VAL A 214 22.14 -8.04 -19.04
N SER A 215 22.72 -7.24 -19.93
CA SER A 215 23.30 -7.74 -21.18
C SER A 215 24.58 -8.49 -20.85
N GLY A 216 24.70 -9.68 -21.44
CA GLY A 216 25.59 -10.74 -21.03
C GLY A 216 27.07 -10.51 -21.32
N GLY A 217 27.84 -11.37 -20.68
CA GLY A 217 29.25 -11.63 -20.92
C GLY A 217 29.60 -12.99 -20.34
N ILE A 218 28.96 -14.05 -20.83
CA ILE A 218 29.51 -15.40 -20.71
C ILE A 218 30.66 -15.42 -21.71
N ALA A 219 31.88 -15.29 -21.20
CA ALA A 219 33.06 -15.53 -22.00
C ALA A 219 33.16 -17.05 -22.25
N ASP A 220 32.94 -17.43 -23.50
CA ASP A 220 33.55 -18.62 -24.08
C ASP A 220 35.07 -18.54 -23.86
N SER A 221 35.64 -19.58 -23.24
CA SER A 221 37.02 -19.98 -23.46
C SER A 221 37.20 -21.43 -23.03
N VAL A 222 36.93 -22.34 -23.97
CA VAL A 222 37.44 -23.71 -23.95
C VAL A 222 38.78 -23.72 -24.69
N ALA A 223 39.78 -24.32 -24.04
CA ALA A 223 40.99 -24.95 -24.58
C ALA A 223 41.98 -24.10 -25.41
N SER A 224 43.15 -23.87 -24.82
CA SER A 224 44.43 -24.46 -25.26
C SER A 224 45.43 -24.44 -24.11
#